data_AF-A0A0G1T2N7-F1
#
_entry.id   AF-A0A0G1T2N7-F1
#
_cell.length_a   1.000
_cell.length_b   1.000
_cell.length_c   1.000
_cell.angle_alpha   90.00
_cell.angle_beta   90.00
_cell.angle_gamma   90.00
#
_symmetry.space_group_name_H-M   'P 1'
#
loop_
_entity.id
_entity.type
_entity.pdbx_description
1 polymer ?
#
loop_
_entity_poly.entity_id
_entity_poly.type
_entity_poly.pdbx_seq_one_letter_code
_entity_poly.pdbx_strand_id
1 'polypeptide(L)'
;MYAQAMDKARKEGRIQGDKFAFQEGDNKIRLVSEAVLHESEYQGKPTRKWVLYVIDRRDGQAKLCFMANKVMGMIANLQESEDWGFEKEMPYDINVRTTNAGKLEVEYSILPSPKKVALTAQEKQIIVGLKPIRQVVEGLRAKQEDKGTPNPVTVAVDDGEPPISDDDIKF
;
A
#
# COMPACT_ATOMS: atom_id res chain seq x y z
N MET A 1 -15.00 0.66 6.17
CA MET A 1 -14.10 -0.37 6.75
C MET A 1 -12.63 0.09 6.76
N TYR A 2 -11.95 0.22 5.61
CA TYR A 2 -10.53 0.61 5.58
C TYR A 2 -10.27 2.05 6.09
N ALA A 3 -11.14 3.00 5.75
CA ALA A 3 -11.06 4.38 6.26
C ALA A 3 -11.19 4.45 7.80
N GLN A 4 -12.09 3.66 8.40
CA GLN A 4 -12.34 3.66 9.85
C GLN A 4 -11.19 3.03 10.66
N ALA A 5 -10.57 1.95 10.13
CA ALA A 5 -9.38 1.37 10.76
C ALA A 5 -8.17 2.32 10.72
N MET A 6 -8.10 3.19 9.71
CA MET A 6 -7.03 4.15 9.49
C MET A 6 -7.21 5.44 10.31
N ASP A 7 -8.44 5.93 10.44
CA ASP A 7 -8.77 7.04 11.35
C ASP A 7 -8.45 6.68 12.80
N LYS A 8 -8.65 5.42 13.18
CA LYS A 8 -8.24 4.89 14.48
C LYS A 8 -6.70 4.92 14.64
N ALA A 9 -5.95 4.45 13.63
CA ALA A 9 -4.49 4.48 13.65
C ALA A 9 -3.90 5.91 13.68
N ARG A 10 -4.59 6.88 13.06
CA ARG A 10 -4.27 8.32 13.11
C ARG A 10 -4.48 8.90 14.51
N LYS A 11 -5.66 8.65 15.12
CA LYS A 11 -5.97 9.13 16.48
C LYS A 11 -5.02 8.57 17.55
N GLU A 12 -4.47 7.39 17.32
CA GLU A 12 -3.54 6.73 18.24
C GLU A 12 -2.07 7.17 18.05
N GLY A 13 -1.79 8.17 17.19
CA GLY A 13 -0.44 8.73 17.00
C GLY A 13 0.56 7.81 16.30
N ARG A 14 0.07 6.79 15.59
CA ARG A 14 0.87 5.67 15.04
C ARG A 14 1.43 5.94 13.65
N ILE A 15 0.95 7.00 13.00
CA ILE A 15 1.43 7.52 11.72
C ILE A 15 1.78 8.99 11.96
N GLN A 16 3.02 9.38 11.69
CA GLN A 16 3.44 10.77 11.71
C GLN A 16 3.36 11.28 10.26
N GLY A 17 2.33 12.07 9.95
CA GLY A 17 2.00 12.54 8.60
C GLY A 17 0.63 12.03 8.10
N ASP A 18 0.02 12.77 7.18
CA ASP A 18 -1.21 12.35 6.50
C ASP A 18 -0.95 11.10 5.64
N LYS A 19 -1.95 10.21 5.54
CA LYS A 19 -1.88 9.07 4.61
C LYS A 19 -2.20 9.55 3.20
N PHE A 20 -1.46 9.06 2.21
CA PHE A 20 -1.79 9.26 0.82
C PHE A 20 -2.94 8.32 0.41
N ALA A 21 -3.97 8.89 -0.21
CA ALA A 21 -5.05 8.15 -0.83
C ALA A 21 -5.13 8.56 -2.31
N PHE A 22 -5.26 7.54 -3.18
CA PHE A 22 -5.56 7.77 -4.58
C PHE A 22 -6.95 8.38 -4.71
N GLN A 23 -7.03 9.47 -5.46
CA GLN A 23 -8.27 10.10 -5.88
C GLN A 23 -8.58 9.73 -7.32
N GLU A 24 -9.85 9.85 -7.71
CA GLU A 24 -10.24 9.71 -9.11
C GLU A 24 -9.45 10.71 -9.98
N GLY A 25 -8.99 10.25 -11.15
CA GLY A 25 -8.19 11.05 -12.06
C GLY A 25 -6.70 11.09 -11.70
N ASP A 26 -6.08 12.25 -11.88
CA ASP A 26 -4.63 12.41 -11.87
C ASP A 26 -4.06 12.59 -10.45
N ASN A 27 -3.11 11.73 -10.08
CA ASN A 27 -2.43 11.76 -8.79
C ASN A 27 -0.93 11.95 -9.01
N LYS A 28 -0.49 13.20 -8.96
CA LYS A 28 0.93 13.53 -9.12
C LYS A 28 1.70 13.34 -7.81
N ILE A 29 2.66 12.42 -7.83
CA ILE A 29 3.44 12.04 -6.64
C ILE A 29 4.93 11.92 -6.94
N ARG A 30 5.74 12.03 -5.89
CA ARG A 30 7.17 11.68 -5.88
C ARG A 30 7.42 10.58 -4.87
N LEU A 31 8.06 9.50 -5.27
CA LEU A 31 8.52 8.47 -4.33
C LEU A 31 9.78 8.98 -3.62
N VAL A 32 9.83 8.85 -2.28
CA VAL A 32 10.92 9.40 -1.45
C VAL A 32 11.46 8.40 -0.43
N SER A 33 11.08 7.13 -0.51
CA SER A 33 11.65 6.06 0.29
C SER A 33 11.67 4.75 -0.47
N GLU A 34 12.39 3.76 0.06
CA GLU A 34 12.22 2.37 -0.35
C GLU A 34 10.77 1.89 -0.13
N ALA A 35 10.37 0.88 -0.90
CA ALA A 35 9.09 0.23 -0.77
C ALA A 35 9.23 -1.07 0.03
N VAL A 36 8.46 -1.19 1.11
CA VAL A 36 8.50 -2.38 1.97
C VAL A 36 7.15 -3.11 1.88
N LEU A 37 7.20 -4.41 1.63
CA LEU A 37 5.99 -5.22 1.54
C LEU A 37 5.30 -5.32 2.90
N HIS A 38 4.01 -5.02 2.92
CA HIS A 38 3.13 -5.22 4.07
C HIS A 38 2.00 -6.15 3.68
N GLU A 39 1.93 -7.29 4.38
CA GLU A 39 0.83 -8.23 4.29
C GLU A 39 -0.17 -7.92 5.39
N SER A 40 -1.44 -8.08 5.08
CA SER A 40 -2.56 -7.82 5.99
C SER A 40 -3.72 -8.72 5.61
N GLU A 41 -4.71 -8.86 6.48
CA GLU A 41 -5.94 -9.57 6.17
C GLU A 41 -7.11 -8.60 6.06
N TYR A 42 -7.95 -8.77 5.03
CA TYR A 42 -9.19 -8.02 4.87
C TYR A 42 -10.31 -9.01 4.57
N GLN A 43 -11.29 -9.10 5.48
CA GLN A 43 -12.43 -10.03 5.37
C GLN A 43 -11.99 -11.50 5.13
N GLY A 44 -11.04 -12.02 5.91
CA GLY A 44 -10.56 -13.40 5.73
C GLY A 44 -9.55 -13.57 4.59
N LYS A 45 -9.31 -12.54 3.77
CA LYS A 45 -8.49 -12.64 2.57
C LYS A 45 -7.14 -11.95 2.76
N PRO A 46 -6.02 -12.64 2.47
CA PRO A 46 -4.71 -12.02 2.51
C PRO A 46 -4.62 -10.92 1.45
N THR A 47 -4.16 -9.75 1.88
CA THR A 47 -4.04 -8.55 1.07
C THR A 47 -2.61 -8.03 1.19
N ARG A 48 -1.94 -7.86 0.04
CA ARG A 48 -0.57 -7.38 -0.06
C ARG A 48 -0.54 -5.94 -0.57
N LYS A 49 0.19 -5.07 0.12
CA LYS A 49 0.43 -3.67 -0.28
C LYS A 49 1.88 -3.30 -0.03
N TRP A 50 2.42 -2.43 -0.87
CA TRP A 50 3.75 -1.84 -0.67
C TRP A 50 3.60 -0.55 0.13
N VAL A 51 4.37 -0.42 1.20
CA VAL A 51 4.33 0.74 2.08
C VAL A 51 5.60 1.55 1.85
N LEU A 52 5.40 2.83 1.55
CA LEU A 52 6.46 3.79 1.26
C LEU A 52 5.99 5.22 1.54
N TYR A 53 6.93 6.15 1.62
CA TYR A 53 6.64 7.57 1.63
C TYR A 53 6.58 8.14 0.23
N VAL A 54 5.60 9.02 0.01
CA VAL A 54 5.46 9.81 -1.21
C VAL A 54 5.28 11.28 -0.85
N ILE A 55 5.79 12.19 -1.68
CA ILE A 55 5.34 13.59 -1.65
C ILE A 55 4.13 13.71 -2.57
N ASP A 56 3.03 14.18 -2.01
CA ASP A 56 1.82 14.53 -2.77
C ASP A 56 2.02 15.91 -3.39
N ARG A 57 2.07 16.00 -4.72
CA ARG A 57 2.32 17.30 -5.39
C ARG A 57 1.14 18.27 -5.31
N ARG A 58 -0.03 17.82 -4.82
CA ARG A 58 -1.19 18.69 -4.61
C ARG A 58 -1.01 19.62 -3.41
N ASP A 59 -0.35 19.15 -2.36
CA ASP A 59 -0.13 19.92 -1.12
C ASP A 59 1.33 20.01 -0.67
N GLY A 60 2.25 19.34 -1.36
CA GLY A 60 3.69 19.35 -1.08
C GLY A 60 4.09 18.55 0.15
N GLN A 61 3.19 17.77 0.74
CA GLN A 61 3.47 17.04 1.99
C GLN A 61 3.98 15.62 1.73
N ALA A 62 4.91 15.17 2.57
CA ALA A 62 5.30 13.76 2.62
C ALA A 62 4.24 12.95 3.38
N LYS A 63 3.73 11.91 2.73
CA LYS A 63 2.62 11.09 3.18
C LYS A 63 2.95 9.62 3.10
N LEU A 64 2.43 8.83 4.03
CA LEU A 64 2.57 7.38 3.99
C LEU A 64 1.60 6.82 2.93
N CYS A 65 2.10 6.06 1.96
CA CYS A 65 1.31 5.48 0.87
C CYS A 65 1.26 3.95 0.99
N PHE A 66 0.07 3.38 0.78
CA PHE A 66 -0.16 1.93 0.67
C PHE A 66 -0.40 1.61 -0.81
N MET A 67 0.70 1.48 -1.53
CA MET A 67 0.74 1.31 -2.97
C MET A 67 0.27 -0.09 -3.38
N ALA A 68 -0.53 -0.14 -4.45
CA ALA A 68 -1.00 -1.41 -5.01
C ALA A 68 0.12 -2.11 -5.80
N ASN A 69 0.12 -3.45 -5.79
CA ASN A 69 1.07 -4.25 -6.58
C ASN A 69 1.08 -3.87 -8.07
N LYS A 70 -0.09 -3.58 -8.65
CA LYS A 70 -0.21 -3.12 -10.04
C LYS A 70 0.61 -1.84 -10.29
N VAL A 71 0.53 -0.87 -9.38
CA VAL A 71 1.26 0.40 -9.50
C VAL A 71 2.76 0.18 -9.33
N MET A 72 3.18 -0.63 -8.36
CA MET A 72 4.60 -0.97 -8.22
C MET A 72 5.17 -1.74 -9.43
N GLY A 73 4.39 -2.64 -10.04
CA GLY A 73 4.81 -3.32 -11.27
C GLY A 73 5.02 -2.35 -12.42
N MET A 74 4.14 -1.35 -12.59
CA MET A 74 4.34 -0.30 -13.58
C MET A 74 5.57 0.57 -13.29
N ILE A 75 5.89 0.84 -12.01
CA ILE A 75 7.10 1.57 -11.61
C ILE A 75 8.36 0.74 -11.89
N ALA A 76 8.32 -0.57 -11.62
CA ALA A 76 9.42 -1.47 -11.96
C ALA A 76 9.69 -1.48 -13.47
N ASN A 77 8.65 -1.51 -14.31
CA ASN A 77 8.80 -1.39 -15.76
C ASN A 77 9.45 -0.06 -16.18
N LEU A 78 9.16 1.04 -15.47
CA LEU A 78 9.82 2.33 -15.71
C LEU A 78 11.31 2.29 -15.33
N GLN A 79 11.67 1.53 -14.30
CA GLN A 79 13.06 1.39 -13.86
C GLN A 79 13.95 0.76 -14.94
N GLU A 80 13.38 -0.15 -15.73
CA GLU A 80 14.04 -0.86 -16.83
C GLU A 80 13.95 -0.12 -18.18
N SER A 81 13.25 1.02 -18.22
CA SER A 81 13.06 1.80 -19.45
C SER A 81 14.34 2.51 -19.89
N GLU A 82 14.60 2.55 -21.19
CA GLU A 82 15.72 3.32 -21.76
C GLU A 82 15.60 4.83 -21.49
N ASP A 83 14.39 5.38 -21.63
CA ASP A 83 14.13 6.82 -21.47
C ASP A 83 13.96 7.24 -20.00
N TRP A 84 13.42 6.34 -19.17
CA TRP A 84 12.99 6.65 -17.80
C TRP A 84 13.74 5.85 -16.73
N GLY A 85 14.72 5.04 -17.10
CA GLY A 85 15.42 4.16 -16.17
C GLY A 85 16.11 4.87 -15.00
N PHE A 86 16.24 4.15 -13.89
CA PHE A 86 16.90 4.65 -12.67
C PHE A 86 17.51 3.52 -11.84
N GLU A 87 18.62 3.79 -11.15
CA GLU A 87 19.35 2.73 -10.40
C GLU A 87 18.85 2.54 -8.97
N LYS A 88 18.59 3.62 -8.24
CA LYS A 88 18.27 3.59 -6.81
C LYS A 88 16.91 4.19 -6.52
N GLU A 89 16.83 5.51 -6.57
CA GLU A 89 15.63 6.27 -6.29
C GLU A 89 15.13 6.92 -7.57
N MET A 90 13.81 6.92 -7.75
CA MET A 90 13.20 7.49 -8.95
C MET A 90 13.39 9.03 -8.95
N PRO A 91 14.13 9.59 -9.93
CA PRO A 91 14.58 10.99 -9.89
C PRO A 91 13.54 11.97 -10.44
N TYR A 92 12.35 11.51 -10.81
CA TYR A 92 11.26 12.34 -11.34
C TYR A 92 9.92 12.04 -10.66
N ASP A 93 8.95 12.93 -10.87
CA ASP A 93 7.57 12.73 -10.42
C ASP A 93 6.85 11.77 -11.37
N ILE A 94 5.87 11.05 -10.86
CA ILE A 94 4.93 10.29 -11.67
C ILE A 94 3.51 10.82 -11.47
N ASN A 95 2.71 10.76 -12.52
CA ASN A 95 1.27 10.93 -12.43
C ASN A 95 0.62 9.55 -12.50
N VAL A 96 -0.01 9.14 -11.39
CA VAL A 96 -0.81 7.92 -11.34
C VAL A 96 -2.25 8.30 -11.63
N ARG A 97 -2.69 8.06 -12.86
CA ARG A 97 -4.09 8.23 -13.22
C ARG A 97 -4.88 7.02 -12.72
N THR A 98 -5.89 7.29 -11.91
CA THR A 98 -6.74 6.28 -11.28
C THR A 98 -8.16 6.41 -11.81
N THR A 99 -8.73 5.30 -12.27
CA THR A 99 -10.15 5.21 -12.66
C THR A 99 -10.86 4.29 -11.67
N ASN A 100 -12.08 4.62 -11.26
CA ASN A 100 -12.84 3.88 -10.24
C ASN A 100 -12.13 3.83 -8.86
N ALA A 101 -11.56 4.95 -8.43
CA ALA A 101 -10.90 5.09 -7.15
C ALA A 101 -11.81 4.64 -5.99
N GLY A 102 -11.26 3.83 -5.08
CA GLY A 102 -11.99 3.30 -3.94
C GLY A 102 -12.90 2.09 -4.23
N LYS A 103 -13.03 1.66 -5.49
CA LYS A 103 -13.77 0.45 -5.86
C LYS A 103 -12.84 -0.76 -6.06
N LEU A 104 -13.42 -1.96 -6.16
CA LEU A 104 -12.68 -3.20 -6.42
C LEU A 104 -12.05 -3.22 -7.83
N GLU A 105 -12.77 -2.67 -8.81
CA GLU A 105 -12.37 -2.57 -10.22
C GLU A 105 -11.53 -1.32 -10.51
N VAL A 106 -10.74 -0.88 -9.53
CA VAL A 106 -9.86 0.28 -9.72
C VAL A 106 -8.78 -0.03 -10.75
N GLU A 107 -8.63 0.89 -11.71
CA GLU A 107 -7.61 0.84 -12.75
C GLU A 107 -6.58 1.93 -12.50
N TYR A 108 -5.33 1.62 -12.85
CA TYR A 108 -4.21 2.54 -12.70
C TYR A 108 -3.44 2.61 -14.01
N SER A 109 -3.02 3.80 -14.37
CA SER A 109 -2.00 4.04 -15.40
C SER A 109 -0.98 5.02 -14.86
N ILE A 110 0.29 4.87 -15.27
CA ILE A 110 1.37 5.75 -14.84
C ILE A 110 1.89 6.53 -16.03
N LEU A 111 2.03 7.84 -15.85
CA LEU A 111 2.71 8.73 -16.77
C LEU A 111 3.90 9.36 -16.05
N PRO A 112 5.16 9.05 -16.44
CA PRO A 112 6.33 9.71 -15.87
C PRO A 112 6.36 11.19 -16.29
N SER A 113 6.83 12.06 -15.40
CA SER A 113 7.02 13.47 -15.71
C SER A 113 8.30 13.67 -16.53
N PRO A 114 8.24 14.31 -17.72
CA PRO A 114 9.42 14.56 -18.51
C PRO A 114 10.37 15.60 -17.93
N LYS A 115 9.87 16.39 -16.99
CA LYS A 115 10.70 17.34 -16.23
C LYS A 115 11.24 16.63 -14.99
N LYS A 116 12.57 16.42 -14.96
CA LYS A 116 13.29 16.09 -13.72
C LYS A 116 13.26 17.32 -12.82
N VAL A 117 12.41 17.28 -11.81
CA VAL A 117 12.33 18.33 -10.78
C VAL A 117 13.09 17.84 -9.56
N ALA A 118 14.14 18.55 -9.17
CA ALA A 118 14.87 18.25 -7.95
C ALA A 118 13.98 18.53 -6.72
N LEU A 119 14.16 17.73 -5.67
CA LEU A 119 13.53 18.01 -4.38
C LEU A 119 14.01 19.36 -3.83
N THR A 120 13.08 20.16 -3.31
CA THR A 120 13.40 21.42 -2.63
C THR A 120 14.13 21.16 -1.32
N ALA A 121 14.82 22.18 -0.77
CA ALA A 121 15.49 22.04 0.52
C ALA A 121 14.50 21.68 1.65
N GLN A 122 13.29 22.24 1.60
CA GLN A 122 12.22 21.95 2.56
C GLN A 122 11.75 20.49 2.45
N GLU A 123 11.56 19.98 1.23
CA GLU A 123 11.17 18.59 1.00
C GLU A 123 12.24 17.62 1.52
N LYS A 124 13.51 17.91 1.28
CA LYS A 124 14.62 17.12 1.83
C LYS A 124 14.62 17.09 3.35
N GLN A 125 14.37 18.23 4.00
CA GLN A 125 14.26 18.30 5.46
C GLN A 125 13.08 17.48 5.99
N ILE A 126 11.93 17.55 5.33
CA ILE A 126 10.76 16.74 5.68
C ILE A 126 11.14 15.25 5.62
N ILE A 127 11.78 14.80 4.54
CA ILE A 127 12.18 13.39 4.36
C ILE A 127 13.14 12.92 5.45
N VAL A 128 14.14 13.75 5.82
CA VAL A 128 15.09 13.43 6.90
C VAL A 128 14.39 13.27 8.25
N GLY A 129 13.31 14.03 8.48
CA GLY A 129 12.51 13.92 9.70
C GLY A 129 11.56 12.72 9.74
N LEU A 130 11.41 11.96 8.65
CA LEU A 130 10.53 10.80 8.61
C LEU A 130 11.16 9.62 9.36
N LYS A 131 10.30 8.85 10.03
CA LYS A 131 10.73 7.57 10.61
C LYS A 131 11.18 6.63 9.49
N PRO A 132 12.22 5.80 9.70
CA PRO A 132 12.60 4.78 8.74
C PRO A 132 11.41 3.89 8.38
N ILE A 133 11.15 3.72 7.09
CA ILE A 133 9.93 3.05 6.61
C ILE A 133 9.82 1.60 7.10
N ARG A 134 10.95 0.90 7.28
CA ARG A 134 10.98 -0.45 7.85
C ARG A 134 10.41 -0.51 9.26
N GLN A 135 10.80 0.43 10.12
CA GLN A 135 10.26 0.54 11.49
C GLN A 135 8.76 0.83 11.49
N VAL A 136 8.28 1.62 10.52
CA VAL A 136 6.85 1.88 10.34
C VAL A 136 6.12 0.59 10.00
N VAL A 137 6.63 -0.21 9.05
CA VAL A 137 6.01 -1.48 8.65
C VAL A 137 6.05 -2.53 9.75
N GLU A 138 7.16 -2.64 10.48
CA GLU A 138 7.27 -3.50 11.67
C GLU A 138 6.22 -3.12 12.71
N GLY A 139 6.08 -1.81 13.00
CA GLY A 139 5.06 -1.29 13.90
C GLY A 139 3.62 -1.47 13.42
N LEU A 140 3.40 -1.67 12.11
CA LEU A 140 2.09 -2.05 11.55
C LEU A 140 1.83 -3.55 11.73
N ARG A 141 2.84 -4.41 11.53
CA ARG A 141 2.74 -5.87 11.69
C ARG A 141 2.48 -6.27 13.14
N ALA A 142 3.27 -5.75 14.08
CA ALA A 142 3.11 -6.06 15.52
C ALA A 142 1.70 -5.74 16.05
N LYS A 143 1.04 -4.70 15.52
CA LYS A 143 -0.33 -4.33 15.91
C LYS A 143 -1.41 -5.18 15.27
N GLN A 144 -1.12 -5.85 14.16
CA GLN A 144 -2.03 -6.86 13.60
C GLN A 144 -2.05 -8.09 14.50
N GLU A 145 -0.88 -8.50 15.00
CA GLU A 145 -0.73 -9.63 15.92
C GLU A 145 -1.42 -9.38 17.27
N ASP A 146 -1.28 -8.18 17.84
CA ASP A 146 -1.90 -7.81 19.13
C ASP A 146 -3.44 -7.78 19.08
N LYS A 147 -4.03 -7.56 17.90
CA LYS A 147 -5.49 -7.66 17.69
C LYS A 147 -5.97 -9.10 17.45
N GLY A 148 -5.06 -10.07 17.48
CA GLY A 148 -5.31 -11.50 17.28
C GLY A 148 -5.63 -12.30 18.54
N THR A 149 -6.07 -11.67 19.65
CA THR A 149 -6.69 -12.44 20.74
C THR A 149 -8.08 -12.91 20.31
N PRO A 150 -8.35 -14.23 20.26
CA PRO A 150 -9.60 -14.76 19.74
C PRO A 150 -10.74 -14.52 20.73
N ASN A 151 -11.90 -14.07 20.24
CA ASN A 151 -13.16 -14.29 20.96
C ASN A 151 -13.30 -15.81 21.20
N PRO A 152 -13.64 -16.26 22.43
CA PRO A 152 -13.92 -17.67 22.64
C PRO A 152 -15.14 -18.05 21.81
N VAL A 153 -14.90 -18.85 20.77
CA VAL A 153 -15.95 -19.50 19.99
C VAL A 153 -16.60 -20.51 20.92
N THR A 154 -17.82 -20.22 21.37
CA THR A 154 -18.73 -21.25 21.87
C THR A 154 -18.93 -22.26 20.74
N VAL A 155 -18.38 -23.46 20.94
CA VAL A 155 -18.52 -24.59 20.04
C VAL A 155 -19.98 -25.03 20.09
N ALA A 156 -20.75 -24.69 19.07
CA ALA A 156 -21.96 -25.44 18.74
C ALA A 156 -21.49 -26.61 17.88
N VAL A 157 -21.42 -27.78 18.52
CA VAL A 157 -21.43 -29.08 17.85
C VAL A 157 -22.75 -29.18 17.07
N ASP A 158 -22.66 -29.37 15.76
CA ASP A 158 -23.78 -29.80 14.93
C ASP A 158 -23.34 -31.05 14.16
N ASP A 159 -23.88 -32.17 14.61
CA ASP A 159 -23.74 -33.53 14.08
C ASP A 159 -24.46 -33.64 12.74
N GLY A 160 -23.83 -34.20 11.69
CA GLY A 160 -24.57 -34.60 10.47
C GLY A 160 -23.79 -34.74 9.17
N GLU A 161 -23.09 -35.87 9.05
CA GLU A 161 -22.45 -36.49 7.86
C GLU A 161 -23.32 -36.59 6.56
N PRO A 162 -22.81 -36.97 5.36
CA PRO A 162 -21.79 -38.03 5.17
C PRO A 162 -20.69 -37.85 4.09
N PRO A 163 -19.67 -38.73 4.12
CA PRO A 163 -18.52 -38.76 3.21
C PRO A 163 -18.83 -39.30 1.81
N ILE A 164 -17.97 -38.92 0.87
CA ILE A 164 -17.98 -39.28 -0.55
C ILE A 164 -17.54 -40.75 -0.70
N SER A 165 -18.28 -41.56 -1.48
CA SER A 165 -18.01 -42.99 -1.71
C SER A 165 -16.92 -43.25 -2.75
N ASP A 166 -16.06 -44.24 -2.50
CA ASP A 166 -14.93 -44.69 -3.34
C ASP A 166 -15.31 -45.43 -4.65
N ASP A 167 -16.52 -45.26 -5.19
CA ASP A 167 -17.01 -45.98 -6.39
C ASP A 167 -16.84 -45.22 -7.73
N ASP A 168 -16.23 -44.02 -7.74
CA ASP A 168 -16.03 -43.20 -8.95
C ASP A 168 -14.64 -43.32 -9.59
N ILE A 169 -13.80 -44.25 -9.15
CA ILE A 169 -12.53 -44.57 -9.83
C ILE A 169 -12.75 -45.74 -10.79
N LYS A 170 -13.03 -45.44 -12.05
CA LYS A 170 -12.99 -46.43 -13.14
C LYS A 170 -11.61 -46.41 -13.82
N PHE A 171 -10.99 -47.58 -13.87
CA PHE A 171 -9.75 -47.88 -14.62
C PHE A 171 -9.92 -47.74 -16.13
#